data_AF-A0A937L9F5-F1
#
_entry.id   AF-A0A937L9F5-F1
#
_cell.length_a   1.000
_cell.length_b   1.000
_cell.length_c   1.000
_cell.angle_alpha   90.00
_cell.angle_beta   90.00
_cell.angle_gamma   90.00
#
_symmetry.space_group_name_H-M   'P 1'
#
loop_
_entity.id
_entity.type
_entity.pdbx_description
1 polymer ?
#
loop_
_entity_poly.entity_id
_entity_poly.type
_entity_poly.pdbx_seq_one_letter_code
_entity_poly.pdbx_strand_id
1 'polypeptide(L)'
;IGSVARERRRGFVATWQQAYWLQPLDGGALLRSYPETWQLFRLDPDGYRPLSTFETRPDPETIAAVLAGEDPDGLKQQLKSVDRFLDGLQN
;
A
#
# COMPACT_ATOMS: atom_id res chain seq x y z
N ILE A 1 35.92 23.32 -2.78
CA ILE A 1 36.11 21.84 -2.76
C ILE A 1 34.93 21.11 -2.09
N GLY A 2 34.22 21.68 -1.10
CA GLY A 2 33.15 20.96 -0.37
C GLY A 2 31.80 20.71 -1.07
N SER A 3 31.37 21.51 -2.06
CA SER A 3 30.04 21.35 -2.68
C SER A 3 29.96 20.17 -3.66
N VAL A 4 30.98 20.02 -4.51
CA VAL A 4 31.03 18.97 -5.55
C VAL A 4 31.01 17.56 -4.95
N ALA A 5 31.68 17.35 -3.82
CA ALA A 5 31.66 16.05 -3.12
C ALA A 5 30.30 15.74 -2.49
N ARG A 6 29.60 16.74 -1.94
CA ARG A 6 28.23 16.58 -1.38
C ARG A 6 27.23 16.24 -2.48
N GLU A 7 27.37 16.88 -3.63
CA GLU A 7 26.52 16.65 -4.80
C GLU A 7 26.67 15.23 -5.35
N ARG A 8 27.90 14.75 -5.51
CA ARG A 8 28.17 13.37 -5.94
C ARG A 8 27.63 12.33 -4.96
N ARG A 9 27.80 12.56 -3.66
CA ARG A 9 27.25 11.68 -2.62
C ARG A 9 25.72 11.63 -2.67
N ARG A 10 25.07 12.80 -2.81
CA ARG A 10 23.62 12.88 -2.96
C ARG A 10 23.14 12.13 -4.20
N GLY A 11 23.83 12.30 -5.34
CA GLY A 11 23.51 11.57 -6.57
C GLY A 11 23.66 10.06 -6.42
N PHE A 12 24.74 9.58 -5.79
CA PHE A 12 24.96 8.15 -5.57
C PHE A 12 23.93 7.54 -4.62
N VAL A 13 23.60 8.19 -3.50
CA VAL A 13 22.59 7.68 -2.56
C VAL A 13 21.18 7.75 -3.17
N ALA A 14 20.90 8.71 -4.04
CA ALA A 14 19.62 8.81 -4.74
C ALA A 14 19.34 7.63 -5.70
N THR A 15 20.34 6.82 -6.06
CA THR A 15 20.13 5.61 -6.87
C THR A 15 19.68 4.41 -6.03
N TRP A 16 19.69 4.53 -4.69
CA TRP A 16 19.34 3.43 -3.81
C TRP A 16 17.83 3.36 -3.66
N GLN A 17 17.32 2.13 -3.73
CA GLN A 17 15.93 1.81 -3.46
C GLN A 17 15.85 0.80 -2.32
N GLN A 18 14.75 0.83 -1.58
CA GLN A 18 14.50 -0.16 -0.54
C GLN A 18 14.40 -1.56 -1.17
N ALA A 19 15.37 -2.42 -0.90
CA ALA A 19 15.39 -3.79 -1.44
C ALA A 19 14.39 -4.70 -0.73
N TYR A 20 14.21 -4.52 0.59
CA TYR A 20 13.36 -5.39 1.40
C TYR A 20 12.77 -4.65 2.61
N TRP A 21 11.57 -5.05 3.02
CA TRP A 21 10.90 -4.64 4.24
C TRP A 21 9.99 -5.75 4.72
N LEU A 22 10.08 -6.11 6.00
CA LEU A 22 9.15 -7.03 6.64
C LEU A 22 8.76 -6.43 7.98
N GLN A 23 7.46 -6.24 8.18
CA GLN A 23 6.89 -5.68 9.40
C GLN A 23 5.74 -6.57 9.87
N PRO A 24 5.81 -7.16 11.07
CA PRO A 24 4.66 -7.79 11.70
C PRO A 24 3.63 -6.74 12.09
N LEU A 25 2.36 -7.09 12.00
CA LEU A 25 1.21 -6.26 12.35
C LEU A 25 0.27 -7.07 13.26
N ASP A 26 -0.62 -6.38 13.97
CA ASP A 26 -1.72 -7.09 14.62
C ASP A 26 -2.66 -7.66 13.54
N GLY A 27 -2.91 -8.97 13.60
CA GLY A 27 -3.71 -9.68 12.59
C GLY A 27 -3.06 -9.84 11.20
N GLY A 28 -1.77 -9.53 11.01
CA GLY A 28 -1.17 -9.60 9.67
C GLY A 28 0.33 -9.30 9.57
N ALA A 29 0.80 -9.07 8.35
CA ALA A 29 2.17 -8.65 8.07
C ALA A 29 2.25 -7.81 6.78
N LEU A 30 3.13 -6.82 6.77
CA LEU A 30 3.46 -6.02 5.61
C LEU A 30 4.83 -6.42 5.07
N LEU A 31 4.89 -6.80 3.80
CA LEU A 31 6.09 -7.21 3.10
C LEU A 31 6.34 -6.29 1.90
N ARG A 32 7.60 -5.98 1.64
CA ARG A 32 8.06 -5.57 0.32
C ARG A 32 9.38 -6.25 0.00
N SER A 33 9.49 -6.82 -1.19
CA SER A 33 10.73 -7.39 -1.71
C SER A 33 10.90 -6.93 -3.15
N TYR A 34 11.90 -6.10 -3.44
CA TYR A 34 12.13 -5.63 -4.81
C TYR A 34 12.33 -6.82 -5.76
N PRO A 35 11.70 -6.83 -6.95
CA PRO A 35 10.97 -5.74 -7.61
C PRO A 35 9.49 -5.60 -7.23
N GLU A 36 8.97 -6.48 -6.38
CA GLU A 36 7.56 -6.52 -6.05
C GLU A 36 7.08 -5.26 -5.31
N THR A 37 5.77 -5.01 -5.46
CA THR A 37 5.04 -3.96 -4.75
C THR A 37 4.89 -4.31 -3.26
N TRP A 38 4.30 -3.41 -2.47
CA TRP A 38 3.96 -3.73 -1.09
C TRP A 38 2.84 -4.77 -1.08
N GLN A 39 2.99 -5.79 -0.24
CA GLN A 39 2.04 -6.88 -0.09
C GLN A 39 1.59 -6.93 1.38
N LEU A 40 0.29 -6.90 1.59
CA LEU A 40 -0.31 -7.07 2.91
C LEU A 40 -0.84 -8.50 3.01
N PHE A 41 -0.52 -9.15 4.13
CA PHE A 41 -0.97 -10.49 4.45
C PHE A 41 -1.84 -10.44 5.69
N ARG A 42 -2.93 -11.20 5.69
CA ARG A 42 -3.73 -11.47 6.89
C ARG A 42 -3.19 -12.72 7.57
N LEU A 43 -3.17 -12.71 8.90
CA LEU A 43 -2.92 -13.90 9.70
C LEU A 43 -4.26 -14.62 9.95
N ASP A 44 -4.45 -15.75 9.29
CA ASP A 44 -5.55 -16.68 9.54
C ASP A 44 -5.10 -17.79 10.51
N PRO A 45 -6.02 -18.59 11.09
CA PRO A 45 -5.66 -19.65 12.04
C PRO A 45 -4.66 -20.69 11.51
N ASP A 46 -4.58 -20.86 10.18
CA ASP A 46 -3.68 -21.78 9.50
C ASP A 46 -2.44 -21.11 8.89
N GLY A 47 -2.28 -19.80 9.06
CA GLY A 47 -1.09 -19.05 8.63
C GLY A 47 -1.41 -17.78 7.84
N TYR A 48 -0.39 -17.25 7.17
CA TYR A 48 -0.50 -16.00 6.42
C TYR A 48 -1.10 -16.20 5.04
N ARG A 49 -2.07 -15.35 4.66
CA ARG A 49 -2.68 -15.32 3.32
C ARG A 49 -2.55 -13.94 2.68
N PRO A 50 -2.24 -13.84 1.36
CA PRO A 50 -2.24 -12.57 0.65
C PRO A 50 -3.61 -11.90 0.76
N LEU A 51 -3.62 -10.60 1.09
CA LEU A 51 -4.83 -9.81 1.26
C LEU A 51 -4.95 -8.70 0.22
N SER A 52 -3.90 -7.88 0.06
CA SER A 52 -3.89 -6.77 -0.90
C SER A 52 -2.47 -6.38 -1.31
N THR A 53 -2.36 -5.56 -2.36
CA THR A 53 -1.08 -5.03 -2.85
C THR A 53 -1.16 -3.51 -3.02
N PHE A 54 -0.03 -2.81 -2.84
CA PHE A 54 0.06 -1.35 -2.93
C PHE A 54 1.33 -0.92 -3.66
N GLU A 55 1.20 0.02 -4.60
CA GLU A 55 2.34 0.59 -5.33
C GLU A 55 3.31 1.33 -4.40
N THR A 56 2.76 2.10 -3.46
CA THR A 56 3.47 2.84 -2.42
C THR A 56 3.21 2.23 -1.06
N ARG A 57 4.01 2.62 -0.06
CA ARG A 57 3.84 2.10 1.31
C ARG A 57 2.49 2.59 1.84
N PRO A 58 1.56 1.70 2.23
CA PRO A 58 0.31 2.12 2.85
C PRO A 58 0.58 2.71 4.24
N ASP A 59 -0.21 3.70 4.62
CA ASP A 59 -0.21 4.25 5.98
C ASP A 59 -0.91 3.30 6.98
N PRO A 60 -0.73 3.48 8.29
CA PRO A 60 -1.33 2.60 9.30
C PRO A 60 -2.86 2.53 9.28
N GLU A 61 -3.55 3.60 8.90
CA GLU A 61 -5.01 3.64 8.86
C GLU A 61 -5.53 2.79 7.69
N THR A 62 -4.91 2.94 6.51
CA THR A 62 -5.19 2.11 5.34
C THR A 62 -4.94 0.63 5.63
N ILE A 63 -3.84 0.30 6.33
CA ILE A 63 -3.53 -1.08 6.71
C ILE A 63 -4.63 -1.66 7.62
N ALA A 64 -5.04 -0.90 8.65
CA ALA A 64 -6.05 -1.33 9.62
C ALA A 64 -7.42 -1.55 8.95
N ALA A 65 -7.85 -0.64 8.07
CA ALA A 65 -9.10 -0.74 7.33
C ALA A 65 -9.15 -2.04 6.49
N VAL A 66 -8.08 -2.29 5.72
CA VAL A 66 -8.01 -3.49 4.87
C VAL A 66 -8.00 -4.78 5.71
N LEU A 67 -7.28 -4.80 6.84
CA LEU A 67 -7.29 -5.95 7.76
C LEU A 67 -8.66 -6.18 8.42
N ALA A 68 -9.40 -5.10 8.70
CA ALA A 68 -10.77 -5.16 9.20
C ALA A 68 -11.78 -5.65 8.13
N GLY A 69 -11.35 -5.83 6.89
CA GLY A 69 -12.19 -6.25 5.77
C GLY A 69 -12.96 -5.09 5.13
N GLU A 70 -12.58 -3.85 5.42
CA GLU A 70 -13.07 -2.69 4.68
C GLU A 70 -12.40 -2.71 3.30
N ASP A 71 -13.21 -2.81 2.25
CA ASP A 71 -12.70 -2.78 0.88
C ASP A 71 -12.48 -1.31 0.46
N PRO A 72 -11.22 -0.84 0.33
CA PRO A 72 -10.94 0.53 -0.07
C PRO A 72 -11.39 0.82 -1.52
N ASP A 73 -11.60 -0.21 -2.34
CA ASP A 73 -12.20 -0.09 -3.67
C ASP A 73 -13.70 -0.36 -3.66
N GLY A 74 -14.21 -1.13 -2.69
CA GLY A 74 -15.64 -1.38 -2.48
C GLY A 74 -16.42 -0.11 -2.16
N LEU A 75 -15.86 0.80 -1.37
CA LEU A 75 -16.44 2.13 -1.13
C LEU A 75 -16.47 2.97 -2.43
N LYS A 76 -15.39 2.94 -3.23
CA LYS A 76 -15.37 3.64 -4.54
C LYS A 76 -16.35 3.02 -5.52
N GLN A 77 -16.51 1.70 -5.52
CA GLN A 77 -17.48 0.97 -6.33
C GLN A 77 -18.92 1.33 -5.92
N GLN A 78 -19.18 1.44 -4.61
CA GLN A 78 -20.46 1.89 -4.05
C GLN A 78 -20.75 3.35 -4.42
N LEU A 79 -19.80 4.27 -4.25
CA LEU A 79 -19.97 5.67 -4.64
C LEU A 79 -20.25 5.82 -6.15
N LYS A 80 -19.51 5.11 -7.01
CA LYS A 80 -19.79 5.04 -8.46
C LYS A 80 -21.14 4.42 -8.81
N SER A 81 -21.71 3.60 -7.94
CA SER A 81 -23.06 3.04 -8.12
C SER A 81 -24.15 4.04 -7.73
N VAL A 82 -23.90 4.84 -6.70
CA VAL A 82 -24.79 5.92 -6.24
C VAL A 82 -24.83 7.06 -7.25
N ASP A 83 -23.67 7.50 -7.79
CA ASP A 83 -23.62 8.54 -8.82
C ASP A 83 -24.45 8.17 -10.05
N ARG A 84 -24.30 6.92 -10.56
CA ARG A 84 -25.10 6.42 -11.68
C ARG A 84 -26.60 6.34 -11.37
N PHE A 85 -26.97 6.10 -10.11
CA PHE A 85 -28.37 6.07 -9.69
C PHE A 85 -28.98 7.48 -9.66
N LEU A 86 -28.23 8.47 -9.16
CA LEU A 86 -28.67 9.87 -9.11
C LEU A 86 -28.79 10.49 -10.50
N ASP A 87 -27.86 10.19 -11.40
CA ASP A 87 -27.92 10.61 -12.82
C ASP A 87 -29.17 10.05 -13.54
N GLY A 88 -29.60 8.84 -13.15
CA GLY A 88 -30.81 8.20 -13.68
C GLY A 88 -32.12 8.82 -13.19
N LEU A 89 -32.11 9.59 -12.08
CA LEU A 89 -33.27 10.30 -11.55
C LEU A 89 -33.41 11.72 -12.11
N GLN A 90 -32.37 12.24 -12.76
CA GLN A 90 -32.36 13.57 -13.38
C GLN A 90 -32.79 13.56 -14.87
N ASN A 91 -33.11 12.39 -15.43
CA ASN A 91 -33.72 12.22 -16.76
C ASN A 91 -35.15 11.69 -16.64
#